data_AF-A0A3M2A8N2-F1
#
_entry.id   AF-A0A3M2A8N2-F1
#
_cell.length_a   1.000
_cell.length_b   1.000
_cell.length_c   1.000
_cell.angle_alpha   90.00
_cell.angle_beta   90.00
_cell.angle_gamma   90.00
#
_symmetry.space_group_name_H-M   'P 1'
#
loop_
_entity.id
_entity.type
_entity.pdbx_description
1 polymer ?
#
loop_
_entity_poly.entity_id
_entity_poly.type
_entity_poly.pdbx_seq_one_letter_code
_entity_poly.pdbx_strand_id
1 'polypeptide(L)'
;VREFDFPQPGGWYYFEKDPETGLNKEVPVDRSKDRPAAPVAYKMFRVLHNAMFETKGFLFKPMRSLAKAVDGTSMEHFFTRVEHFMKVMTNECMHCGDCGLFDVAYLCPTSQCPKSQRNGPCGGSFEGWCEVYPNKKQCIYVRAYPRLKSHGAEDTLGAYIVPPVNHDLRWTSSWLNFYMGRDHTAKRLGIKPPEKK
;
A
#
# COMPACT_ATOMS: atom_id res chain seq x y z
N VAL A 1 10.40 12.58 39.41
CA VAL A 1 10.00 12.02 38.09
C VAL A 1 8.81 11.06 38.20
N ARG A 2 8.65 10.31 39.31
CA ARG A 2 7.44 9.49 39.55
C ARG A 2 6.13 10.29 39.46
N GLU A 3 6.20 11.59 39.74
CA GLU A 3 5.08 12.53 39.70
C GLU A 3 4.59 12.84 38.26
N PHE A 4 5.37 12.45 37.23
CA PHE A 4 5.04 12.63 35.82
C PHE A 4 5.02 11.31 35.03
N ASP A 5 5.17 10.17 35.70
CA ASP A 5 5.09 8.84 35.08
C ASP A 5 3.63 8.37 35.09
N PHE A 6 2.93 8.58 33.98
CA PHE A 6 1.54 8.13 33.75
C PHE A 6 1.48 7.01 32.71
N PRO A 7 2.02 5.82 33.02
CA PRO A 7 2.12 4.77 32.02
C PRO A 7 0.73 4.26 31.65
N GLN A 8 0.49 4.10 30.35
CA GLN A 8 -0.72 3.43 29.88
C GLN A 8 -0.68 1.96 30.34
N PRO A 9 -1.73 1.42 30.98
CA PRO A 9 -1.81 -0.01 31.30
C PRO A 9 -1.67 -0.86 30.04
N GLY A 10 -0.69 -1.77 30.01
CA GLY A 10 -0.37 -2.55 28.80
C GLY A 10 0.18 -1.71 27.64
N GLY A 11 0.60 -0.48 27.91
CA GLY A 11 1.17 0.43 26.93
C GLY A 11 2.48 -0.08 26.36
N TRP A 12 2.66 0.13 25.07
CA TRP A 12 3.91 -0.14 24.38
C TRP A 12 4.69 1.16 24.18
N TYR A 13 5.98 1.15 24.52
CA TYR A 13 6.86 2.32 24.41
C TYR A 13 7.91 2.08 23.33
N TYR A 14 8.11 3.08 22.47
CA TYR A 14 9.04 2.99 21.35
C TYR A 14 10.51 3.00 21.80
N PHE A 15 10.80 3.68 22.91
CA PHE A 15 12.15 3.83 23.44
C PHE A 15 12.34 2.97 24.69
N GLU A 16 13.56 2.50 24.92
CA GLU A 16 13.91 1.71 26.10
C GLU A 16 13.75 2.54 27.38
N LYS A 17 13.26 1.93 28.46
CA LYS A 17 13.20 2.57 29.78
C LYS A 17 14.59 2.56 30.42
N ASP A 18 14.98 3.70 30.95
CA ASP A 18 16.15 3.84 31.81
C ASP A 18 15.79 3.45 33.26
N PRO A 19 16.37 2.37 33.80
CA PRO A 19 16.09 1.93 35.17
C PRO A 19 16.62 2.90 36.24
N GLU A 20 17.63 3.72 35.93
CA GLU A 20 18.25 4.63 36.92
C GLU A 20 17.43 5.90 37.10
N THR A 21 17.05 6.54 36.00
CA THR A 21 16.31 7.81 36.02
C THR A 21 14.79 7.62 35.99
N GLY A 22 14.32 6.46 35.52
CA GLY A 22 12.91 6.17 35.25
C GLY A 22 12.38 6.80 33.95
N LEU A 23 13.22 7.53 33.19
CA LEU A 23 12.88 8.17 31.91
C LEU A 23 13.11 7.23 30.73
N ASN A 24 12.81 7.68 29.50
CA ASN A 24 13.16 6.96 28.28
C ASN A 24 14.60 7.26 27.86
N LYS A 25 15.32 6.24 27.39
CA LYS A 25 16.58 6.40 26.63
C LYS A 25 16.28 6.91 25.22
N GLU A 26 17.31 7.36 24.51
CA GLU A 26 17.19 7.68 23.08
C GLU A 26 17.23 6.43 22.18
N VAL A 27 17.45 5.25 22.76
CA VAL A 27 17.55 3.97 22.05
C VAL A 27 16.16 3.39 21.80
N PRO A 28 15.76 3.17 20.54
CA PRO A 28 14.53 2.47 20.21
C PRO A 28 14.57 1.01 20.68
N VAL A 29 13.43 0.48 21.14
CA VAL A 29 13.31 -0.94 21.50
C VAL A 29 13.58 -1.84 20.28
N ASP A 30 14.13 -3.03 20.51
CA ASP A 30 14.32 -4.03 19.45
C ASP A 30 12.96 -4.56 18.96
N ARG A 31 12.51 -4.05 17.81
CA ARG A 31 11.27 -4.45 17.14
C ARG A 31 11.47 -5.62 16.16
N SER A 32 12.67 -6.18 16.04
CA SER A 32 12.96 -7.18 15.00
C SER A 32 12.34 -8.55 15.27
N LYS A 33 12.13 -8.85 16.56
CA LYS A 33 11.60 -10.13 17.07
C LYS A 33 10.08 -10.26 16.97
N ASP A 34 9.37 -9.13 16.94
CA ASP A 34 7.91 -9.11 16.80
C ASP A 34 7.51 -9.00 15.33
N ARG A 35 7.21 -10.15 14.71
CA ARG A 35 6.77 -10.25 13.31
C ARG A 35 5.42 -10.96 13.24
N PRO A 36 4.32 -10.22 13.07
CA PRO A 36 3.01 -10.84 12.96
C PRO A 36 2.93 -11.68 11.67
N ALA A 37 2.13 -12.74 11.71
CA ALA A 37 1.88 -13.55 10.53
C ALA A 37 1.08 -12.74 9.49
N ALA A 38 1.53 -12.79 8.23
CA ALA A 38 0.80 -12.20 7.13
C ALA A 38 -0.15 -13.20 6.45
N PRO A 39 -1.33 -12.76 5.97
CA PRO A 39 -2.25 -13.60 5.19
C PRO A 39 -1.59 -14.19 3.93
N VAL A 40 -1.98 -15.41 3.55
CA VAL A 40 -1.46 -16.07 2.33
C VAL A 40 -1.72 -15.23 1.08
N ALA A 41 -2.92 -14.66 0.95
CA ALA A 41 -3.26 -13.77 -0.16
C ALA A 41 -2.29 -12.59 -0.30
N TYR A 42 -1.87 -11.99 0.83
CA TYR A 42 -0.87 -10.92 0.83
C TYR A 42 0.49 -11.40 0.32
N LYS A 43 0.96 -12.57 0.78
CA LYS A 43 2.21 -13.17 0.30
C LYS A 43 2.16 -13.43 -1.21
N MET A 44 1.03 -13.94 -1.71
CA MET A 44 0.81 -14.16 -3.15
C MET A 44 0.86 -12.86 -3.94
N PHE A 45 0.18 -11.80 -3.47
CA PHE A 45 0.27 -10.49 -4.10
C PHE A 45 1.69 -9.95 -4.16
N ARG A 46 2.51 -10.15 -3.12
CA ARG A 46 3.92 -9.78 -3.15
C ARG A 46 4.71 -10.53 -4.21
N VAL A 47 4.52 -11.84 -4.32
CA VAL A 47 5.18 -12.65 -5.35
C VAL A 47 4.79 -12.17 -6.74
N LEU A 48 3.50 -11.95 -6.99
CA LEU A 48 3.00 -11.41 -8.27
C LEU A 48 3.57 -10.01 -8.55
N HIS A 49 3.60 -9.14 -7.55
CA HIS A 49 4.18 -7.80 -7.67
C HIS A 49 5.66 -7.86 -8.05
N ASN A 50 6.46 -8.64 -7.33
CA ASN A 50 7.89 -8.78 -7.60
C ASN A 50 8.17 -9.41 -8.97
N ALA A 51 7.30 -10.32 -9.42
CA ALA A 51 7.43 -10.95 -10.73
C ALA A 51 7.09 -9.97 -11.87
N MET A 52 5.96 -9.27 -11.76
CA MET A 52 5.34 -8.50 -12.86
C MET A 52 5.67 -7.00 -12.81
N PHE A 53 5.54 -6.37 -11.64
CA PHE A 53 5.56 -4.91 -11.50
C PHE A 53 6.92 -4.35 -11.10
N GLU A 54 7.78 -5.17 -10.49
CA GLU A 54 9.14 -4.71 -10.22
C GLU A 54 9.99 -4.65 -11.49
N THR A 55 10.77 -3.58 -11.65
CA THR A 55 11.55 -3.33 -12.88
C THR A 55 12.59 -4.43 -13.17
N LYS A 56 13.06 -5.11 -12.11
CA LYS A 56 13.97 -6.25 -12.16
C LYS A 56 13.25 -7.61 -12.19
N GLY A 57 11.92 -7.62 -12.13
CA GLY A 57 11.08 -8.81 -12.17
C GLY A 57 11.15 -9.52 -13.52
N PHE A 58 11.09 -10.85 -13.50
CA PHE A 58 11.24 -11.66 -14.72
C PHE A 58 10.07 -11.51 -15.71
N LEU A 59 8.86 -11.15 -15.23
CA LEU A 59 7.69 -10.89 -16.08
C LEU A 59 7.55 -9.41 -16.47
N PHE A 60 8.37 -8.51 -15.94
CA PHE A 60 8.24 -7.08 -16.22
C PHE A 60 8.31 -6.74 -17.71
N LYS A 61 9.34 -7.25 -18.42
CA LYS A 61 9.51 -7.01 -19.86
C LYS A 61 8.39 -7.66 -20.70
N PRO A 62 8.03 -8.94 -20.49
CA PRO A 62 6.86 -9.55 -21.14
C PRO A 62 5.57 -8.74 -20.93
N MET A 63 5.27 -8.35 -19.70
CA MET A 63 4.06 -7.58 -19.38
C MET A 63 4.07 -6.20 -20.01
N ARG A 64 5.23 -5.53 -20.04
CA ARG A 64 5.38 -4.23 -20.73
C ARG A 64 5.20 -4.37 -22.25
N SER A 65 5.69 -5.45 -22.85
CA SER A 65 5.49 -5.73 -24.27
C SER A 65 4.01 -6.00 -24.58
N LEU A 66 3.33 -6.78 -23.74
CA LEU A 66 1.89 -7.01 -23.83
C LEU A 66 1.11 -5.70 -23.71
N ALA A 67 1.44 -4.87 -22.71
CA ALA A 67 0.82 -3.57 -22.52
C ALA A 67 0.98 -2.69 -23.76
N LYS A 68 2.18 -2.61 -24.35
CA LYS A 68 2.44 -1.87 -25.59
C LYS A 68 1.64 -2.40 -26.79
N ALA A 69 1.38 -3.70 -26.85
CA ALA A 69 0.62 -4.31 -27.94
C ALA A 69 -0.91 -4.14 -27.80
N VAL A 70 -1.39 -3.95 -26.56
CA VAL A 70 -2.82 -3.83 -26.26
C VAL A 70 -3.27 -2.36 -26.20
N ASP A 71 -2.42 -1.47 -25.68
CA ASP A 71 -2.72 -0.06 -25.47
C ASP A 71 -3.08 0.67 -26.77
N GLY A 72 -4.21 1.35 -26.79
CA GLY A 72 -4.77 2.06 -27.96
C GLY A 72 -5.42 1.15 -29.01
N THR A 73 -5.48 -0.16 -28.79
CA THR A 73 -6.08 -1.11 -29.73
C THR A 73 -7.52 -1.47 -29.35
N SER A 74 -8.25 -2.14 -30.24
CA SER A 74 -9.59 -2.67 -29.95
C SER A 74 -9.61 -3.68 -28.79
N MET A 75 -8.46 -4.29 -28.45
CA MET A 75 -8.32 -5.25 -27.35
C MET A 75 -8.22 -4.58 -25.96
N GLU A 76 -7.96 -3.27 -25.91
CA GLU A 76 -7.78 -2.52 -24.66
C GLU A 76 -9.00 -2.64 -23.72
N HIS A 77 -10.21 -2.52 -24.27
CA HIS A 77 -11.44 -2.62 -23.47
C HIS A 77 -11.62 -4.00 -22.84
N PHE A 78 -11.28 -5.06 -23.58
CA PHE A 78 -11.35 -6.43 -23.07
C PHE A 78 -10.32 -6.63 -21.95
N PHE A 79 -9.07 -6.22 -22.17
CA PHE A 79 -8.00 -6.30 -21.17
C PHE A 79 -8.36 -5.54 -19.90
N THR A 80 -8.86 -4.31 -20.03
CA THR A 80 -9.31 -3.47 -18.92
C THR A 80 -10.43 -4.14 -18.13
N ARG A 81 -11.40 -4.77 -18.81
CA ARG A 81 -12.50 -5.48 -18.15
C ARG A 81 -12.00 -6.71 -17.37
N VAL A 82 -11.08 -7.48 -17.94
CA VAL A 82 -10.48 -8.64 -17.27
C VAL A 82 -9.70 -8.20 -16.03
N GLU A 83 -8.84 -7.17 -16.15
CA GLU A 83 -8.13 -6.60 -15.01
C GLU A 83 -9.10 -6.14 -13.92
N HIS A 84 -10.11 -5.35 -14.30
CA HIS A 84 -11.08 -4.80 -13.37
C HIS A 84 -11.83 -5.91 -12.63
N PHE A 85 -12.31 -6.93 -13.34
CA PHE A 85 -12.96 -8.10 -12.75
C PHE A 85 -12.06 -8.79 -11.71
N MET A 86 -10.80 -9.09 -12.08
CA MET A 86 -9.84 -9.70 -11.17
C MET A 86 -9.63 -8.84 -9.90
N LYS A 87 -9.50 -7.52 -10.05
CA LYS A 87 -9.26 -6.61 -8.93
C LYS A 87 -10.49 -6.31 -8.08
N VAL A 88 -11.70 -6.39 -8.63
CA VAL A 88 -12.94 -6.36 -7.85
C VAL A 88 -12.99 -7.57 -6.93
N MET A 89 -12.76 -8.77 -7.47
CA MET A 89 -12.81 -10.02 -6.70
C MET A 89 -11.74 -10.11 -5.61
N THR A 90 -10.57 -9.51 -5.82
CA THR A 90 -9.42 -9.71 -4.95
C THR A 90 -9.07 -8.50 -4.06
N ASN A 91 -9.46 -7.28 -4.45
CA ASN A 91 -9.10 -6.04 -3.74
C ASN A 91 -10.28 -5.06 -3.53
N GLU A 92 -11.50 -5.42 -3.96
CA GLU A 92 -12.68 -4.53 -3.97
C GLU A 92 -12.45 -3.26 -4.80
N CYS A 93 -11.81 -3.39 -5.97
CA CYS A 93 -11.39 -2.25 -6.80
C CYS A 93 -12.54 -1.32 -7.23
N MET A 94 -12.28 -0.01 -7.18
CA MET A 94 -13.20 1.06 -7.62
C MET A 94 -12.83 1.67 -8.98
N HIS A 95 -11.92 1.02 -9.73
CA HIS A 95 -11.54 1.38 -11.10
C HIS A 95 -11.07 2.84 -11.32
N CYS A 96 -10.23 3.34 -10.41
CA CYS A 96 -9.68 4.69 -10.53
C CYS A 96 -8.58 4.85 -11.61
N GLY A 97 -8.02 3.75 -12.13
CA GLY A 97 -6.96 3.73 -13.15
C GLY A 97 -5.56 4.17 -12.68
N ASP A 98 -5.47 4.89 -11.56
CA ASP A 98 -4.24 5.26 -10.87
C ASP A 98 -4.10 4.43 -9.59
N CYS A 99 -3.43 3.28 -9.67
CA CYS A 99 -3.57 2.21 -8.67
C CYS A 99 -2.72 2.43 -7.42
N GLY A 100 -3.36 2.62 -6.27
CA GLY A 100 -2.71 2.78 -4.96
C GLY A 100 -2.53 1.49 -4.14
N LEU A 101 -2.62 0.31 -4.77
CA LEU A 101 -2.49 -0.97 -4.04
C LEU A 101 -1.09 -1.16 -3.46
N PHE A 102 -0.06 -0.72 -4.17
CA PHE A 102 1.32 -0.94 -3.76
C PHE A 102 1.68 -0.11 -2.53
N ASP A 103 1.08 1.07 -2.39
CA ASP A 103 1.36 2.01 -1.31
C ASP A 103 0.75 1.57 0.03
N VAL A 104 -0.31 0.76 0.00
CA VAL A 104 -1.04 0.35 1.22
C VAL A 104 -1.14 -1.18 1.32
N ALA A 105 -0.02 -1.87 1.07
CA ALA A 105 0.13 -3.32 1.28
C ALA A 105 -0.98 -4.17 0.61
N TYR A 106 -1.31 -3.83 -0.64
CA TYR A 106 -2.36 -4.44 -1.48
C TYR A 106 -3.79 -4.31 -0.92
N LEU A 107 -4.03 -3.31 -0.07
CA LEU A 107 -5.36 -2.85 0.29
C LEU A 107 -5.72 -1.67 -0.61
N CYS A 108 -6.90 -1.66 -1.21
CA CYS A 108 -7.31 -0.54 -2.06
C CYS A 108 -7.66 0.67 -1.18
N PRO A 109 -6.89 1.78 -1.20
CA PRO A 109 -7.19 2.95 -0.37
C PRO A 109 -8.52 3.60 -0.77
N THR A 110 -8.85 3.62 -2.06
CA THR A 110 -10.10 4.21 -2.57
C THR A 110 -11.34 3.46 -2.09
N SER A 111 -11.28 2.13 -2.01
CA SER A 111 -12.42 1.28 -1.65
C SER A 111 -12.50 1.01 -0.14
N GLN A 112 -11.36 0.67 0.46
CA GLN A 112 -11.35 0.12 1.82
C GLN A 112 -11.22 1.21 2.89
N CYS A 113 -10.86 2.45 2.52
CA CYS A 113 -10.97 3.61 3.40
C CYS A 113 -12.24 4.42 3.07
N PRO A 114 -13.14 4.69 4.03
CA PRO A 114 -14.32 5.54 3.78
C PRO A 114 -13.96 6.97 3.36
N LYS A 115 -12.74 7.42 3.64
CA LYS A 115 -12.21 8.72 3.21
C LYS A 115 -11.39 8.66 1.93
N SER A 116 -11.28 7.48 1.32
CA SER A 116 -10.46 7.22 0.13
C SER A 116 -9.00 7.71 0.22
N GLN A 117 -8.45 7.75 1.44
CA GLN A 117 -7.18 8.41 1.75
C GLN A 117 -5.96 7.54 1.39
N ARG A 118 -5.08 8.08 0.52
CA ARG A 118 -3.82 7.43 0.10
C ARG A 118 -2.62 7.68 1.03
N ASN A 119 -2.70 8.71 1.87
CA ASN A 119 -1.68 9.03 2.88
C ASN A 119 -2.32 9.06 4.27
N GLY A 120 -1.97 8.11 5.13
CA GLY A 120 -2.52 8.05 6.47
C GLY A 120 -1.52 7.54 7.49
N PRO A 121 -1.98 7.28 8.74
CA PRO A 121 -3.36 7.40 9.21
C PRO A 121 -3.86 8.87 9.26
N CYS A 122 -5.19 9.06 9.26
CA CYS A 122 -5.82 10.39 9.28
C CYS A 122 -6.04 10.99 10.68
N GLY A 123 -5.43 10.42 11.73
CA GLY A 123 -5.66 10.77 13.14
C GLY A 123 -7.00 10.28 13.73
N GLY A 124 -8.03 10.17 12.90
CA GLY A 124 -9.37 9.67 13.27
C GLY A 124 -9.49 8.15 13.46
N SER A 125 -8.46 7.47 13.94
CA SER A 125 -8.56 6.05 14.29
C SER A 125 -8.38 5.87 15.79
N PHE A 126 -9.28 5.13 16.42
CA PHE A 126 -9.26 4.86 17.85
C PHE A 126 -9.19 3.36 18.10
N GLU A 127 -8.22 2.92 18.91
CA GLU A 127 -7.98 1.50 19.21
C GLU A 127 -7.91 0.58 17.96
N GLY A 128 -7.36 1.11 16.87
CA GLY A 128 -7.23 0.40 15.59
C GLY A 128 -8.48 0.46 14.68
N TRP A 129 -9.61 0.96 15.18
CA TRP A 129 -10.86 1.11 14.43
C TRP A 129 -10.93 2.45 13.70
N CYS A 130 -11.64 2.48 12.58
CA CYS A 130 -11.94 3.72 11.87
C CYS A 130 -13.04 4.50 12.59
N GLU A 131 -12.89 5.81 12.80
CA GLU A 131 -13.94 6.66 13.42
C GLU A 131 -15.29 6.61 12.69
N VAL A 132 -15.30 6.39 11.38
CA VAL A 132 -16.54 6.33 10.59
C VAL A 132 -17.30 5.03 10.89
N TYR A 133 -16.58 3.97 11.27
CA TYR A 133 -17.15 2.65 11.56
C TYR A 133 -16.54 2.03 12.83
N PRO A 134 -16.80 2.63 14.02
CA PRO A 134 -16.27 2.14 15.28
C PRO A 134 -16.67 0.69 15.51
N ASN A 135 -15.73 -0.15 15.97
CA ASN A 135 -15.94 -1.58 16.24
C ASN A 135 -16.46 -2.43 15.07
N LYS A 136 -16.46 -1.89 13.84
CA LYS A 136 -16.97 -2.56 12.63
C LYS A 136 -15.91 -2.69 11.55
N LYS A 137 -15.11 -1.63 11.32
CA LYS A 137 -14.06 -1.64 10.28
C LYS A 137 -12.74 -1.14 10.86
N GLN A 138 -11.72 -1.99 10.83
CA GLN A 138 -10.37 -1.58 11.19
C GLN A 138 -9.83 -0.56 10.17
N CYS A 139 -9.05 0.40 10.67
CA CYS A 139 -8.34 1.36 9.82
C CYS A 139 -7.46 0.62 8.80
N ILE A 140 -7.46 1.08 7.55
CA ILE A 140 -6.68 0.44 6.47
C ILE A 140 -5.17 0.41 6.79
N TYR A 141 -4.63 1.45 7.45
CA TYR A 141 -3.22 1.53 7.84
C TYR A 141 -2.89 0.59 9.00
N VAL A 142 -3.82 0.39 9.92
CA VAL A 142 -3.71 -0.60 11.00
C VAL A 142 -3.67 -2.03 10.43
N ARG A 143 -4.38 -2.28 9.32
CA ARG A 143 -4.32 -3.55 8.59
C ARG A 143 -3.06 -3.68 7.72
N ALA A 144 -2.55 -2.58 7.16
CA ALA A 144 -1.36 -2.56 6.31
C ALA A 144 -0.07 -2.77 7.11
N TYR A 145 0.04 -2.15 8.29
CA TYR A 145 1.22 -2.25 9.15
C TYR A 145 1.65 -3.70 9.44
N PRO A 146 0.81 -4.62 9.95
CA PRO A 146 1.24 -6.00 10.22
C PRO A 146 1.62 -6.77 8.94
N ARG A 147 1.02 -6.46 7.78
CA ARG A 147 1.43 -7.06 6.50
C ARG A 147 2.86 -6.68 6.13
N LEU A 148 3.23 -5.42 6.32
CA LEU A 148 4.57 -4.92 6.07
C LEU A 148 5.57 -5.39 7.14
N LYS A 149 5.16 -5.34 8.41
CA LYS A 149 5.95 -5.78 9.56
C LYS A 149 6.34 -7.25 9.49
N SER A 150 5.48 -8.10 8.91
CA SER A 150 5.75 -9.54 8.76
C SER A 150 7.06 -9.86 8.05
N HIS A 151 7.64 -8.89 7.32
CA HIS A 151 8.89 -9.05 6.60
C HIS A 151 9.82 -7.82 6.72
N GLY A 152 9.62 -6.99 7.75
CA GLY A 152 10.50 -5.86 8.07
C GLY A 152 10.42 -4.67 7.09
N ALA A 153 9.26 -4.43 6.47
CA ALA A 153 9.06 -3.32 5.53
C ALA A 153 8.09 -2.26 6.04
N GLU A 154 7.77 -2.23 7.33
CA GLU A 154 6.82 -1.29 7.94
C GLU A 154 7.19 0.18 7.71
N ASP A 155 8.48 0.49 7.64
CA ASP A 155 8.99 1.85 7.40
C ASP A 155 8.69 2.35 5.97
N THR A 156 8.27 1.46 5.06
CA THR A 156 7.78 1.88 3.73
C THR A 156 6.44 2.62 3.81
N LEU A 157 5.67 2.41 4.89
CA LEU A 157 4.39 3.07 5.13
C LEU A 157 4.66 4.54 5.49
N GLY A 158 4.50 5.44 4.52
CA GLY A 158 4.80 6.87 4.69
C GLY A 158 6.23 7.28 4.31
N ALA A 159 7.01 6.39 3.66
CA ALA A 159 8.34 6.74 3.14
C ALA A 159 8.30 7.83 2.06
N TYR A 160 7.15 8.04 1.42
CA TYR A 160 6.90 9.10 0.47
C TYR A 160 5.44 9.53 0.49
N ILE A 161 5.16 10.73 0.00
CA ILE A 161 3.80 11.23 -0.17
C ILE A 161 3.26 10.68 -1.49
N VAL A 162 2.19 9.90 -1.41
CA VAL A 162 1.44 9.43 -2.57
C VAL A 162 0.59 10.59 -3.11
N PRO A 163 0.69 10.97 -4.39
CA PRO A 163 -0.13 12.06 -4.91
C PRO A 163 -1.62 11.70 -4.89
N PRO A 164 -2.51 12.71 -4.95
CA PRO A 164 -3.93 12.50 -5.18
C PRO A 164 -4.19 11.62 -6.41
N VAL A 165 -5.35 10.96 -6.44
CA VAL A 165 -5.76 10.14 -7.58
C VAL A 165 -5.77 10.99 -8.84
N ASN A 166 -5.05 10.56 -9.88
CA ASN A 166 -5.24 11.14 -11.20
C ASN A 166 -6.59 10.70 -11.78
N HIS A 167 -7.59 11.58 -11.72
CA HIS A 167 -8.94 11.29 -12.19
C HIS A 167 -9.07 11.21 -13.72
N ASP A 168 -8.09 11.70 -14.48
CA ASP A 168 -8.05 11.53 -15.95
C ASP A 168 -7.91 10.07 -16.36
N LEU A 169 -7.38 9.23 -15.45
CA LEU A 169 -7.20 7.79 -15.67
C LEU A 169 -8.43 6.98 -15.24
N ARG A 170 -9.49 7.62 -14.74
CA ARG A 170 -10.67 6.89 -14.24
C ARG A 170 -11.27 6.00 -15.34
N TRP A 171 -11.69 4.78 -14.96
CA TRP A 171 -12.24 3.76 -15.86
C TRP A 171 -11.28 3.18 -16.89
N THR A 172 -9.97 3.45 -16.76
CA THR A 172 -8.94 2.85 -17.60
C THR A 172 -8.14 1.79 -16.84
N SER A 173 -7.45 0.91 -17.58
CA SER A 173 -6.60 -0.13 -17.02
C SER A 173 -5.43 0.46 -16.24
N SER A 174 -5.35 0.15 -14.94
CA SER A 174 -4.19 0.60 -14.15
C SER A 174 -2.93 -0.20 -14.44
N TRP A 175 -3.03 -1.41 -15.01
CA TRP A 175 -1.85 -2.11 -15.52
C TRP A 175 -1.28 -1.43 -16.77
N LEU A 176 -2.11 -1.05 -17.74
CA LEU A 176 -1.66 -0.29 -18.90
C LEU A 176 -1.08 1.06 -18.45
N ASN A 177 -1.75 1.78 -17.57
CA ASN A 177 -1.25 3.06 -17.08
C ASN A 177 0.11 2.96 -16.38
N PHE A 178 0.35 1.88 -15.63
CA PHE A 178 1.65 1.61 -15.03
C PHE A 178 2.73 1.37 -16.10
N TYR A 179 2.54 0.39 -17.00
CA TYR A 179 3.57 0.02 -17.99
C TYR A 179 3.81 1.09 -19.05
N MET A 180 2.82 1.95 -19.31
CA MET A 180 2.89 3.07 -20.24
C MET A 180 3.37 4.37 -19.60
N GLY A 181 3.75 4.36 -18.30
CA GLY A 181 4.34 5.54 -17.65
C GLY A 181 3.34 6.65 -17.28
N ARG A 182 2.04 6.35 -17.19
CA ARG A 182 0.97 7.33 -16.97
C ARG A 182 0.64 7.55 -15.50
N ASP A 183 0.66 6.48 -14.70
CA ASP A 183 0.24 6.52 -13.30
C ASP A 183 1.33 7.07 -12.35
N HIS A 184 0.95 7.33 -11.10
CA HIS A 184 1.89 7.91 -10.13
C HIS A 184 3.04 6.96 -9.76
N THR A 185 2.80 5.66 -9.72
CA THR A 185 3.85 4.68 -9.36
C THR A 185 4.89 4.62 -10.47
N ALA A 186 4.48 4.57 -11.73
CA ALA A 186 5.37 4.54 -12.88
C ALA A 186 6.26 5.80 -12.94
N LYS A 187 5.68 6.97 -12.64
CA LYS A 187 6.45 8.23 -12.50
C LYS A 187 7.49 8.15 -11.39
N ARG A 188 7.12 7.64 -10.21
CA ARG A 188 8.03 7.45 -9.07
C ARG A 188 9.16 6.47 -9.40
N LEU A 189 8.88 5.40 -10.14
CA LEU A 189 9.86 4.39 -10.55
C LEU A 189 10.64 4.77 -11.83
N GLY A 190 10.40 5.94 -12.42
CA GLY A 190 11.08 6.39 -13.63
C GLY A 190 10.74 5.59 -14.88
N ILE A 191 9.59 4.90 -14.92
CA ILE A 191 9.13 4.14 -16.08
C ILE A 191 8.66 5.14 -17.15
N LYS A 192 9.49 5.33 -18.18
CA LYS A 192 9.16 6.21 -19.31
C LYS A 192 8.08 5.59 -20.20
N PRO A 193 7.17 6.41 -20.76
CA PRO A 193 6.32 5.98 -21.86
C PRO A 193 7.17 5.40 -23.00
N PRO A 194 6.71 4.35 -23.70
CA PRO A 194 7.42 3.88 -24.88
C PRO A 194 7.44 4.96 -25.95
N GLU A 195 8.54 5.04 -26.70
CA GLU A 195 8.65 5.94 -27.85
C GLU A 195 7.51 5.68 -28.82
N LYS A 196 6.84 6.76 -29.27
CA LYS A 196 5.86 6.70 -30.34
C LYS A 196 6.58 6.21 -31.58
N LYS A 197 6.09 5.11 -32.16
CA LYS A 197 6.54 4.66 -33.48
C LYS A 197 6.05 5.64 -34.55
#